data_AF-K8WJP7-F1
#
_entry.id   AF-K8WJP7-F1
#
_cell.length_a   1.000
_cell.length_b   1.000
_cell.length_c   1.000
_cell.angle_alpha   90.00
_cell.angle_beta   90.00
_cell.angle_gamma   90.00
#
_symmetry.space_group_name_H-M   'P 1'
#
loop_
_entity.id
_entity.type
_entity.pdbx_description
1 polymer ?
#
loop_
_entity_poly.entity_id
_entity_poly.type
_entity_poly.pdbx_seq_one_letter_code
_entity_poly.pdbx_strand_id
1 'polypeptide(L)'
;MQARLDILIMKIILLSILILTSFNNFADENICEKYDLISDKERAIINSSKSGYKVIGNGRAYFYYSPNVNCKEKNLFLIKDDLVNASTVYDNFTSIMYLDKKG
;
A
#
# COMPACT_ATOMS: atom_id res chain seq x y z
N MET A 1 -45.39 -31.12 -14.44
CA MET A 1 -44.01 -31.59 -14.21
C MET A 1 -42.99 -30.57 -14.74
N GLN A 2 -43.21 -30.01 -15.94
CA GLN A 2 -42.35 -29.01 -16.59
C GLN A 2 -42.01 -27.77 -15.73
N ALA A 3 -43.01 -27.08 -15.15
CA ALA A 3 -42.76 -25.87 -14.36
C ALA A 3 -41.91 -26.09 -13.09
N ARG A 4 -41.88 -27.30 -12.52
CA ARG A 4 -41.00 -27.61 -11.37
C ARG A 4 -39.55 -27.84 -11.81
N LEU A 5 -39.34 -28.34 -13.03
CA LEU A 5 -38.03 -28.51 -13.63
C LEU A 5 -37.43 -27.15 -14.00
N ASP A 6 -38.23 -26.24 -14.55
CA ASP A 6 -37.79 -24.89 -14.94
C ASP A 6 -37.35 -24.05 -13.73
N ILE A 7 -38.09 -24.11 -12.61
CA ILE A 7 -37.73 -23.44 -11.35
C ILE A 7 -36.44 -24.02 -10.76
N LEU A 8 -36.22 -25.33 -10.89
CA LEU A 8 -35.00 -25.99 -10.43
C LEU A 8 -33.79 -25.52 -11.26
N ILE A 9 -33.94 -25.45 -12.58
CA ILE A 9 -32.91 -24.96 -13.50
C ILE A 9 -32.57 -23.49 -13.22
N MET A 10 -33.56 -22.64 -12.99
CA MET A 10 -33.33 -21.22 -12.69
C MET A 10 -32.53 -21.01 -11.40
N LYS A 11 -32.75 -21.83 -10.36
CA LYS A 11 -31.98 -21.80 -9.12
C LYS A 11 -30.54 -22.28 -9.29
N ILE A 12 -30.32 -23.29 -10.13
CA ILE A 12 -28.98 -23.80 -10.45
C ILE A 12 -28.17 -22.74 -11.21
N ILE A 13 -28.81 -22.05 -12.18
CA ILE A 13 -28.19 -20.95 -12.91
C ILE A 13 -27.85 -19.78 -11.98
N LEU A 14 -28.77 -19.40 -11.09
CA LEU A 14 -28.54 -18.31 -10.14
C LEU A 14 -27.39 -18.64 -9.16
N LEU A 15 -27.31 -19.90 -8.70
CA LEU A 15 -26.24 -20.37 -7.82
C LEU A 15 -24.89 -20.41 -8.55
N SER A 16 -24.87 -20.81 -9.82
CA SER A 16 -23.67 -20.78 -10.68
C SER A 16 -23.10 -19.38 -10.85
N ILE A 17 -23.95 -18.38 -11.10
CA ILE A 17 -23.54 -16.97 -11.27
C ILE A 17 -22.91 -16.42 -9.98
N LEU A 18 -23.46 -16.78 -8.82
CA LEU A 18 -22.95 -16.33 -7.52
C LEU A 18 -21.54 -16.90 -7.19
N ILE A 19 -21.22 -18.09 -7.71
CA ILE A 19 -19.91 -18.74 -7.49
C ILE A 19 -18.84 -18.11 -8.39
N LEU A 20 -19.21 -17.67 -9.60
CA LEU A 20 -18.31 -17.05 -10.58
C LEU A 20 -17.82 -15.65 -10.19
N THR A 21 -18.52 -14.93 -9.31
CA THR A 21 -18.10 -13.58 -8.85
C THR A 21 -16.98 -13.57 -7.81
N SER A 22 -16.52 -14.74 -7.36
CA SER A 22 -15.52 -14.89 -6.30
C SER A 22 -14.06 -14.67 -6.74
N PHE A 23 -13.81 -14.55 -8.05
CA PHE A 23 -12.46 -14.58 -8.62
C PHE A 23 -12.08 -13.25 -9.25
N ASN A 24 -12.02 -12.17 -8.47
CA ASN A 24 -11.25 -10.98 -8.84
C ASN A 24 -10.67 -10.33 -7.59
N ASN A 25 -9.76 -11.04 -6.92
CA ASN A 25 -8.70 -10.40 -6.13
C ASN A 25 -7.38 -10.77 -6.79
N PHE A 26 -7.14 -10.22 -7.98
CA PHE A 26 -5.77 -10.11 -8.45
C PHE A 26 -5.15 -9.02 -7.57
N ALA A 27 -4.51 -9.43 -6.47
CA ALA A 27 -3.37 -8.68 -5.99
C ALA A 27 -2.42 -8.64 -7.20
N ASP A 28 -2.31 -7.46 -7.82
CA ASP A 28 -1.30 -7.18 -8.83
C ASP A 28 0.02 -7.78 -8.34
N GLU A 29 0.58 -8.69 -9.13
CA GLU A 29 1.89 -9.28 -8.90
C GLU A 29 2.91 -8.31 -9.51
N ASN A 30 3.69 -7.53 -8.78
CA ASN A 30 3.44 -6.77 -7.55
C ASN A 30 4.17 -5.46 -7.80
N ILE A 31 3.48 -4.44 -8.35
CA ILE A 31 4.10 -3.13 -8.65
C ILE A 31 4.94 -2.65 -7.46
N CYS A 32 4.51 -2.91 -6.23
CA CYS A 32 5.26 -2.53 -5.04
C CYS A 32 6.57 -3.32 -4.90
N GLU A 33 6.58 -4.63 -5.09
CA GLU A 33 7.81 -5.44 -5.11
C GLU A 33 8.78 -4.99 -6.21
N LYS A 34 8.27 -4.68 -7.41
CA LYS A 34 9.11 -4.15 -8.49
C LYS A 34 9.81 -2.85 -8.07
N TYR A 35 9.07 -1.89 -7.53
CA TYR A 35 9.65 -0.61 -7.13
C TYR A 35 10.52 -0.71 -5.87
N ASP A 36 10.31 -1.71 -5.03
CA ASP A 36 11.17 -2.00 -3.89
C ASP A 36 12.57 -2.39 -4.38
N LEU A 37 12.64 -3.36 -5.29
CA LEU A 37 13.89 -3.84 -5.91
C LEU A 37 14.65 -2.76 -6.69
N ILE A 38 13.93 -1.85 -7.37
CA ILE A 38 14.55 -0.74 -8.10
C ILE A 38 15.15 0.26 -7.09
N SER A 39 14.36 0.64 -6.09
CA SER A 39 14.79 1.62 -5.09
C SER A 39 16.00 1.15 -4.29
N ASP A 40 16.09 -0.15 -3.98
CA ASP A 40 17.24 -0.71 -3.28
C ASP A 40 18.57 -0.52 -4.01
N LYS A 41 18.53 -0.54 -5.35
CA LYS A 41 19.71 -0.39 -6.21
C LYS A 41 20.05 1.07 -6.49
N GLU A 42 19.03 1.93 -6.60
CA GLU A 42 19.18 3.28 -7.14
C GLU A 42 19.08 4.39 -6.09
N ARG A 43 18.67 4.08 -4.86
CA ARG A 43 18.51 5.05 -3.78
C ARG A 43 19.82 5.77 -3.42
N ALA A 44 19.69 7.05 -3.09
CA ALA A 44 20.74 7.83 -2.45
C ALA A 44 20.69 7.64 -0.93
N ILE A 45 21.86 7.44 -0.31
CA ILE A 45 21.98 7.28 1.14
C ILE A 45 22.06 8.66 1.82
N ILE A 46 21.23 8.86 2.85
CA ILE A 46 21.32 10.02 3.74
C ILE A 46 22.30 9.68 4.88
N ASN A 47 23.28 10.54 5.10
CA ASN A 47 24.22 10.39 6.22
C ASN A 47 23.46 10.50 7.57
N SER A 48 23.74 9.61 8.51
CA SER A 48 23.09 9.58 9.83
C SER A 48 23.26 10.87 10.65
N SER A 49 24.34 11.63 10.44
CA SER A 49 24.51 12.95 11.06
C SER A 49 23.52 14.00 10.55
N LYS A 50 22.83 13.73 9.43
CA LYS A 50 21.85 14.60 8.77
C LYS A 50 20.49 13.91 8.63
N SER A 51 20.22 12.86 9.40
CA SER A 51 19.00 12.07 9.26
C SER A 51 17.82 12.61 10.05
N GLY A 52 18.02 13.44 11.08
CA GLY A 52 16.94 13.92 11.94
C GLY A 52 16.09 15.02 11.27
N TYR A 53 14.78 14.78 11.17
CA TYR A 53 13.81 15.74 10.62
C TYR A 53 12.57 15.85 11.52
N LYS A 54 11.92 17.02 11.43
CA LYS A 54 10.61 17.27 12.02
C LYS A 54 9.60 17.64 10.93
N VAL A 55 8.41 17.07 10.99
CA VAL A 55 7.35 17.36 10.03
C VAL A 55 6.78 18.75 10.24
N ILE A 56 6.83 19.61 9.21
CA ILE A 56 6.35 21.01 9.28
C ILE A 56 5.01 21.24 8.56
N GLY A 57 4.62 20.33 7.66
CA GLY A 57 3.42 20.46 6.84
C GLY A 57 2.14 20.26 7.65
N ASN A 58 1.10 21.06 7.35
CA ASN A 58 -0.23 20.81 7.88
C ASN A 58 -0.91 19.73 7.00
N GLY A 59 -1.43 18.66 7.60
CA GLY A 59 -2.09 17.56 6.88
C GLY A 59 -1.56 16.18 7.26
N ARG A 60 -1.78 15.19 6.38
CA ARG A 60 -1.32 13.80 6.55
C ARG A 60 -0.33 13.42 5.45
N ALA A 61 0.90 13.09 5.83
CA ALA A 61 1.89 12.53 4.93
C ALA A 61 1.89 11.00 5.07
N TYR A 62 1.29 10.31 4.11
CA TYR A 62 1.06 8.86 4.19
C TYR A 62 2.33 8.06 3.92
N PHE A 63 2.42 6.89 4.56
CA PHE A 63 3.45 5.90 4.26
C PHE A 63 3.09 5.10 3.01
N TYR A 64 4.12 4.53 2.40
CA TYR A 64 4.03 3.67 1.23
C TYR A 64 4.86 2.42 1.50
N TYR A 65 4.38 1.26 1.08
CA TYR A 65 5.09 -0.02 1.19
C TYR A 65 6.33 -0.07 0.29
N SER A 66 6.35 0.74 -0.77
CA SER A 66 7.39 0.85 -1.79
C SER A 66 7.27 2.23 -2.45
N PRO A 67 8.33 2.82 -3.05
CA PRO A 67 8.29 4.18 -3.59
C PRO A 67 7.50 4.30 -4.90
N ASN A 68 6.19 4.08 -4.82
CA ASN A 68 5.23 4.23 -5.89
C ASN A 68 3.87 4.66 -5.34
N VAL A 69 3.17 5.56 -6.05
CA VAL A 69 1.87 6.10 -5.60
C VAL A 69 0.78 5.05 -5.42
N ASN A 70 0.87 3.91 -6.11
CA ASN A 70 -0.06 2.79 -5.99
C ASN A 70 0.18 1.94 -4.72
N CYS A 71 1.32 2.11 -4.06
CA CYS A 71 1.75 1.34 -2.90
C CYS A 71 1.43 2.04 -1.56
N LYS A 72 0.42 2.92 -1.56
CA LYS A 72 0.04 3.74 -0.41
C LYS A 72 -0.58 2.92 0.70
N GLU A 73 -0.06 3.05 1.92
CA GLU A 73 -0.74 2.57 3.13
C GLU A 73 -1.72 3.64 3.63
N LYS A 74 -3.02 3.29 3.68
CA LYS A 74 -4.09 4.27 3.92
C LYS A 74 -4.26 4.64 5.39
N ASN A 75 -3.75 3.82 6.31
CA ASN A 75 -3.97 3.99 7.75
C ASN A 75 -2.73 4.46 8.50
N LEU A 76 -1.58 4.55 7.83
CA LEU A 76 -0.32 4.99 8.43
C LEU A 76 0.15 6.29 7.78
N PHE A 77 0.33 7.33 8.59
CA PHE A 77 0.73 8.66 8.15
C PHE A 77 1.45 9.42 9.25
N LEU A 78 2.30 10.35 8.85
CA LEU A 78 2.88 11.37 9.71
C LEU A 78 1.99 12.61 9.75
N ILE A 79 2.04 13.31 10.89
CA ILE A 79 1.41 14.61 11.12
C ILE A 79 2.45 15.64 11.53
N LYS A 80 2.03 16.90 11.62
CA LYS A 80 2.87 18.01 12.08
C LYS A 80 3.51 17.71 13.44
N ASP A 81 4.77 18.11 13.56
CA ASP A 81 5.64 17.93 14.73
C ASP A 81 6.08 16.49 15.03
N ASP A 82 5.70 15.49 14.21
CA ASP A 82 6.32 14.17 14.26
C ASP A 82 7.83 14.25 13.97
N LEU A 83 8.59 13.44 14.69
CA LEU A 83 10.04 13.32 14.57
C LEU A 83 10.39 12.03 13.84
N VAL A 84 11.30 12.13 12.86
CA VAL A 84 11.72 11.00 12.05
C VAL A 84 13.21 11.05 11.76
N ASN A 85 13.81 9.88 11.56
CA ASN A 85 15.14 9.73 10.97
C ASN A 85 15.01 9.25 9.52
N ALA A 86 15.49 10.03 8.56
CA ALA A 86 15.54 9.63 7.16
C ALA A 86 16.81 8.82 6.86
N SER A 87 16.67 7.75 6.08
CA SER A 87 17.77 6.83 5.74
C SER A 87 18.16 6.89 4.27
N THR A 88 17.19 6.91 3.36
CA THR A 88 17.44 6.92 1.91
C THR A 88 16.40 7.72 1.15
N VAL A 89 16.79 8.22 -0.03
CA VAL A 89 15.91 8.95 -0.97
C VAL A 89 15.94 8.25 -2.32
N TYR A 90 14.78 8.04 -2.92
CA TYR A 90 14.62 7.58 -4.28
C TYR A 90 13.45 8.34 -4.92
N ASP A 91 13.73 9.05 -6.03
CA ASP A 91 12.79 9.97 -6.67
C ASP A 91 12.13 10.93 -5.64
N ASN A 92 10.80 10.92 -5.53
CA ASN A 92 10.04 11.78 -4.62
C ASN A 92 9.74 11.11 -3.26
N PHE A 93 10.38 9.98 -2.97
CA PHE A 93 10.14 9.20 -1.76
C PHE A 93 11.37 9.19 -0.85
N THR A 94 11.11 9.28 0.45
CA THR A 94 12.14 9.18 1.50
C THR A 94 11.79 8.03 2.43
N SER A 95 12.71 7.09 2.58
CA SER A 95 12.62 6.06 3.61
C SER A 95 12.93 6.68 4.97
N ILE A 96 12.02 6.49 5.92
CA ILE A 96 12.14 7.08 7.26
C ILE A 96 11.88 6.06 8.35
N MET A 97 12.43 6.32 9.53
CA MET A 97 12.15 5.65 10.78
C MET A 97 11.46 6.64 11.71
N TYR A 98 10.25 6.31 12.17
CA TYR A 98 9.51 7.13 13.12
C TYR A 98 10.17 7.08 14.49
N LEU A 99 10.25 8.23 15.17
CA LEU A 99 10.77 8.34 16.53
C LEU A 99 9.61 8.55 17.49
N ASP A 100 9.31 7.53 18.31
CA ASP A 100 8.36 7.69 19.40
C ASP A 100 8.95 8.61 20.48
N LYS A 101 8.09 9.23 21.28
CA LYS A 101 8.43 10.15 22.38
C LYS A 101 9.36 9.54 23.44
N LYS A 102 9.57 8.23 23.40
CA LYS A 102 10.45 7.49 24.32
C LYS A 102 11.86 7.24 23.77
N GLY A 103 12.11 7.52 22.49
CA GLY A 103 13.36 7.16 21.81
C GLY A 103 13.36 5.69 21.42
#